data_AF-A0A524IFF6-F1
#
_entry.id   AF-A0A524IFF6-F1
#
_cell.length_a   1.000
_cell.length_b   1.000
_cell.length_c   1.000
_cell.angle_alpha   90.00
_cell.angle_beta   90.00
_cell.angle_gamma   90.00
#
_symmetry.space_group_name_H-M   'P 1'
#
loop_
_entity.id
_entity.type
_entity.pdbx_description
1 polymer ?
#
loop_
_entity_poly.entity_id
_entity_poly.type
_entity_poly.pdbx_seq_one_letter_code
_entity_poly.pdbx_strand_id
1 'polypeptide(L)'
;MAAEIGGQIAVVGGGSWGTAFATMLAERHGDVSLWVRERDVCATILSDRENRVFLPGVKVPEGVRPTTDLARSLAGRGIVVLAVPS
;
A
#
# COMPACT_ATOMS: atom_id res chain seq x y z
N MET A 1 14.23 -22.74 2.36
CA MET A 1 14.29 -21.71 1.30
C MET A 1 12.93 -21.03 1.32
N ALA A 2 12.83 -19.85 1.93
CA ALA A 2 11.57 -19.10 1.90
C ALA A 2 11.23 -18.84 0.43
N ALA A 3 9.97 -19.08 0.03
CA ALA A 3 9.54 -18.76 -1.32
C ALA A 3 9.93 -17.30 -1.59
N GLU A 4 10.83 -17.06 -2.55
CA GLU A 4 11.03 -15.70 -3.03
C GLU A 4 9.67 -15.24 -3.52
N ILE A 5 9.18 -14.14 -2.96
CA ILE A 5 7.93 -13.51 -3.41
C ILE A 5 8.26 -12.85 -4.76
N GLY A 6 8.45 -13.70 -5.77
CA GLY A 6 8.68 -13.33 -7.16
C GLY A 6 7.38 -12.82 -7.73
N GLY A 7 7.14 -11.53 -7.54
CA GLY A 7 5.93 -10.84 -7.99
C GLY A 7 5.52 -9.80 -6.96
N GLN A 8 5.88 -8.54 -7.21
CA GLN A 8 5.67 -7.40 -6.33
C GLN A 8 4.23 -7.35 -5.80
N ILE A 9 4.02 -6.95 -4.54
CA ILE A 9 2.72 -7.10 -3.85
C ILE A 9 1.82 -5.89 -4.12
N ALA A 10 0.52 -6.11 -4.25
CA ALA A 10 -0.53 -5.08 -4.26
C ALA A 10 -1.43 -5.20 -3.05
N VAL A 11 -1.71 -4.07 -2.39
CA VAL A 11 -2.74 -3.94 -1.36
C VAL A 11 -3.86 -3.06 -1.89
N VAL A 12 -5.09 -3.59 -1.92
CA VAL A 12 -6.28 -2.89 -2.38
C VAL A 12 -7.08 -2.41 -1.17
N GLY A 13 -6.98 -1.12 -0.86
CA GLY A 13 -7.70 -0.49 0.25
C GLY A 13 -6.77 0.37 1.11
N GLY A 14 -6.87 1.70 0.98
CA GLY A 14 -6.07 2.69 1.69
C GLY A 14 -6.56 3.04 3.10
N GLY A 15 -7.32 2.15 3.75
CA GLY A 15 -7.78 2.34 5.13
C GLY A 15 -6.68 2.09 6.17
N SER A 16 -7.04 2.06 7.44
CA SER A 16 -6.10 1.87 8.56
C SER A 16 -5.31 0.56 8.42
N TRP A 17 -6.03 -0.55 8.26
CA TRP A 17 -5.44 -1.88 8.14
C TRP A 17 -4.63 -2.05 6.85
N GLY A 18 -5.18 -1.63 5.70
CA GLY A 18 -4.47 -1.76 4.42
C GLY A 18 -3.20 -0.92 4.37
N THR A 19 -3.21 0.28 4.94
CA THR A 19 -1.99 1.11 5.06
C THR A 19 -0.97 0.48 6.00
N ALA A 20 -1.38 0.01 7.18
CA ALA A 20 -0.50 -0.64 8.14
C ALA A 20 0.14 -1.91 7.55
N PHE A 21 -0.66 -2.71 6.85
CA PHE A 21 -0.18 -3.93 6.21
C PHE A 21 0.76 -3.65 5.06
N ALA A 22 0.46 -2.66 4.21
CA ALA A 22 1.36 -2.22 3.15
C ALA A 22 2.71 -1.73 3.71
N THR A 23 2.69 -0.97 4.81
CA THR A 23 3.90 -0.55 5.53
C THR A 23 4.73 -1.75 5.99
N MET A 24 4.13 -2.69 6.72
CA MET A 24 4.82 -3.89 7.20
C MET A 24 5.39 -4.74 6.04
N LEU A 25 4.65 -4.87 4.94
CA LEU A 25 5.11 -5.60 3.76
C LEU A 25 6.28 -4.88 3.09
N ALA A 26 6.22 -3.56 2.94
CA ALA A 26 7.28 -2.78 2.32
C ALA A 26 8.57 -2.79 3.13
N GLU A 27 8.51 -2.86 4.46
CA GLU A 27 9.70 -3.03 5.31
C GLU A 27 10.43 -4.36 5.06
N ARG A 28 9.72 -5.41 4.66
CA ARG A 28 10.30 -6.75 4.41
C ARG A 28 10.63 -7.01 2.94
N HIS A 29 9.86 -6.43 2.03
CA HIS A 29 9.89 -6.79 0.60
C HIS A 29 10.20 -5.61 -0.33
N GLY A 30 10.25 -4.37 0.17
CA GLY A 30 10.76 -3.20 -0.54
C GLY A 30 9.86 -2.60 -1.62
N ASP A 31 8.92 -3.35 -2.22
CA ASP A 31 8.02 -2.82 -3.25
C ASP A 31 6.56 -3.30 -3.11
N VAL A 32 5.70 -2.40 -2.66
CA VAL A 32 4.27 -2.63 -2.43
C VAL A 32 3.46 -1.51 -3.09
N SER A 33 2.55 -1.85 -3.99
CA SER A 33 1.55 -0.89 -4.46
C SER A 33 0.39 -0.83 -3.47
N LEU A 34 -0.10 0.37 -3.19
CA LEU A 34 -1.26 0.58 -2.32
C LEU A 34 -2.32 1.34 -3.11
N TRP A 35 -3.43 0.69 -3.41
CA TRP A 35 -4.57 1.39 -3.99
C TRP A 35 -5.34 2.15 -2.90
N VAL A 36 -5.47 3.46 -3.09
CA VAL A 36 -6.17 4.38 -2.19
C VAL A 36 -7.27 5.06 -3.00
N ARG A 37 -8.52 4.85 -2.60
CA ARG A 37 -9.68 5.35 -3.36
C ARG A 37 -9.79 6.88 -3.31
N GLU A 38 -9.55 7.46 -2.13
CA GLU A 38 -9.65 8.90 -1.87
C GLU A 38 -8.35 9.61 -2.28
N ARG A 39 -8.45 10.56 -3.21
CA ARG A 39 -7.28 11.30 -3.75
C ARG A 39 -6.52 12.06 -2.66
N ASP A 40 -7.23 12.69 -1.74
CA ASP A 40 -6.61 13.48 -0.68
C ASP A 40 -5.80 12.59 0.27
N VAL A 41 -6.33 11.40 0.61
CA VAL A 41 -5.60 10.40 1.41
C VAL A 41 -4.35 9.94 0.67
N CYS A 42 -4.49 9.60 -0.62
CA CYS A 42 -3.34 9.22 -1.45
C CYS A 42 -2.26 10.33 -1.49
N ALA A 43 -2.69 11.59 -1.59
CA ALA A 43 -1.80 12.74 -1.61
C ALA A 43 -1.03 12.89 -0.28
N THR A 44 -1.69 12.72 0.88
CA THR A 44 -1.01 12.76 2.18
C THR A 44 0.08 11.69 2.30
N ILE A 45 -0.18 10.47 1.79
CA ILE A 45 0.81 9.40 1.83
C ILE A 45 1.98 9.70 0.89
N LEU A 46 1.71 10.35 -0.26
CA LEU A 46 2.75 10.76 -1.20
C LEU A 46 3.64 11.87 -0.63
N SER A 47 3.05 12.94 -0.09
CA SER A 47 3.78 14.12 0.36
C SER A 47 4.40 13.93 1.74
N ASP A 48 3.62 13.40 2.68
CA ASP A 48 3.96 13.43 4.09
C ASP A 48 4.51 12.08 4.56
N ARG A 49 4.45 11.05 3.69
CA ARG A 49 4.74 9.66 4.05
C ARG A 49 3.92 9.22 5.26
N GLU A 50 2.66 9.61 5.31
CA GLU A 50 1.74 9.31 6.41
C GLU A 50 0.31 9.29 5.88
N ASN A 51 -0.49 8.30 6.31
CA ASN A 51 -1.93 8.33 6.11
C ASN A 51 -2.58 9.06 7.28
N ARG A 52 -2.61 10.39 7.23
CA ARG A 52 -3.10 11.22 8.35
C ARG A 52 -4.56 10.97 8.72
N VAL A 53 -5.36 10.44 7.79
CA VAL A 53 -6.79 10.20 7.99
C VAL A 53 -7.04 8.86 8.69
N PHE A 54 -6.40 7.79 8.21
CA PHE A 54 -6.72 6.43 8.67
C PHE A 54 -5.63 5.78 9.52
N LEU A 55 -4.40 6.32 9.53
CA LEU A 55 -3.29 5.78 10.32
C LEU A 55 -2.32 6.90 10.78
N PRO A 56 -2.80 7.86 11.59
CA PRO A 56 -1.99 8.99 12.04
C PRO A 56 -0.82 8.53 12.93
N GLY A 57 0.31 9.23 12.82
CA GLY A 57 1.54 8.98 13.57
C GLY A 57 2.41 7.84 13.03
N VAL A 58 1.97 7.12 11.99
CA VAL A 58 2.73 6.02 11.40
C VAL A 58 3.40 6.47 10.10
N LYS A 59 4.73 6.40 10.07
CA LYS A 59 5.52 6.67 8.87
C LYS A 59 5.36 5.53 7.86
N VAL A 60 4.97 5.88 6.64
CA VAL A 60 4.84 4.98 5.50
C VAL A 60 6.19 4.91 4.75
N PRO A 61 6.86 3.74 4.70
CA PRO A 61 8.22 3.59 4.15
C PRO A 61 8.22 3.75 2.64
N GLU A 62 9.30 4.26 2.03
CA GLU A 62 9.39 4.60 0.59
C GLU A 62 9.00 3.47 -0.37
N GLY A 63 9.12 2.22 0.06
CA GLY A 63 8.68 1.04 -0.69
C GLY A 63 7.17 0.94 -0.92
N VAL A 64 6.35 1.72 -0.20
CA VAL A 64 4.91 1.83 -0.47
C VAL A 64 4.65 2.89 -1.54
N ARG A 65 4.05 2.44 -2.65
CA ARG A 65 3.65 3.25 -3.81
C ARG A 65 2.13 3.44 -3.81
N PRO A 66 1.60 4.47 -3.12
CA PRO A 66 0.18 4.76 -3.14
C PRO A 66 -0.26 5.26 -4.54
N THR A 67 -1.45 4.87 -4.97
CA THR A 67 -2.05 5.32 -6.23
C THR A 67 -3.57 5.28 -6.13
N THR A 68 -4.25 6.19 -6.83
CA THR A 68 -5.71 6.17 -7.00
C THR A 68 -6.16 5.35 -8.20
N ASP A 69 -5.23 4.95 -9.06
CA ASP A 69 -5.47 4.09 -10.21
C ASP A 69 -5.33 2.62 -9.81
N LEU A 70 -6.46 1.90 -9.81
CA LEU A 70 -6.53 0.49 -9.47
C LEU A 70 -5.79 -0.38 -10.49
N ALA A 71 -5.96 -0.13 -11.79
CA ALA A 71 -5.28 -0.90 -12.83
C ALA A 71 -3.76 -0.78 -12.69
N ARG A 72 -3.27 0.44 -12.44
CA ARG A 72 -1.85 0.68 -12.15
C ARG A 72 -1.38 -0.02 -10.88
N SER A 73 -2.20 -0.07 -9.83
CA SER A 73 -1.83 -0.76 -8.59
C SER A 73 -1.67 -2.27 -8.78
N LEU A 74 -2.33 -2.87 -9.78
CA LEU A 74 -2.33 -4.32 -10.02
C LEU A 74 -1.32 -4.75 -11.09
N ALA A 75 -0.89 -3.82 -11.94
CA ALA A 75 -0.01 -4.12 -13.07
C ALA A 75 1.32 -4.75 -12.61
N GLY A 76 1.59 -5.96 -13.10
CA GLY A 76 2.81 -6.72 -12.82
C GLY A 76 2.90 -7.31 -11.40
N ARG A 77 1.79 -7.29 -10.64
CA ARG A 77 1.75 -7.74 -9.25
C ARG A 77 1.33 -9.20 -9.17
N GLY A 78 2.15 -10.03 -8.52
CA GLY A 78 1.91 -11.47 -8.39
C GLY A 78 1.03 -11.83 -7.19
N ILE A 79 0.94 -10.93 -6.22
CA ILE A 79 0.13 -11.09 -5.01
C ILE A 79 -0.77 -9.87 -4.85
N VAL A 80 -2.06 -10.12 -4.59
CA VAL A 80 -3.05 -9.08 -4.30
C VAL A 80 -3.69 -9.36 -2.95
N VAL A 81 -3.69 -8.35 -2.09
CA VAL A 81 -4.32 -8.36 -0.78
C VAL A 81 -5.53 -7.45 -0.83
N LEU A 82 -6.72 -7.99 -0.60
CA LEU A 82 -7.95 -7.20 -0.50
C LEU A 82 -8.12 -6.73 0.94
N ALA A 83 -8.00 -5.42 1.14
CA ALA A 83 -8.07 -4.70 2.42
C ALA A 83 -9.24 -3.70 2.42
N VAL A 84 -10.34 -4.06 1.76
CA VAL A 84 -11.58 -3.28 1.69
C VAL A 84 -12.60 -3.79 2.71
N PRO A 85 -13.50 -2.94 3.25
CA PRO A 85 -14.61 -3.38 4.10
C PRO A 85 -15.52 -4.40 3.40
N SER A 86 -16.16 -5.27 4.19
CA SER A 86 -17.14 -6.28 3.74
C SER A 86 -18.48 -5.69 3.33
#